data_AF-A0A443PXS5-F1
#
_entry.id   AF-A0A443PXS5-F1
#
_cell.length_a   1.000
_cell.length_b   1.000
_cell.length_c   1.000
_cell.angle_alpha   90.00
_cell.angle_beta   90.00
_cell.angle_gamma   90.00
#
_symmetry.space_group_name_H-M   'P 1'
#
loop_
_entity.id
_entity.type
_entity.pdbx_description
1 polymer ?
#
loop_
_entity_poly.entity_id
_entity_poly.type
_entity_poly.pdbx_seq_one_letter_code
_entity_poly.pdbx_strand_id
1 'polypeptide(L)'
;MEDGCEKKGLMGIVEELRESREKKKRSEENRSSRNNLVMEDEFSFSDTVPPSFDRGVKNAINDEVKGFNPGLIVLLVVGGLVLLFLVGNYALYMYAQKTLPPRKKKPISKKKIKKERLKQGVSAPGE
;
A
#
# COMPACT_ATOMS: atom_id res chain seq x y z
N MET A 1 -6.17 -56.51 -26.32
CA MET A 1 -6.85 -55.63 -27.31
C MET A 1 -7.24 -54.31 -26.63
N GLU A 2 -6.36 -53.75 -25.79
CA GLU A 2 -6.75 -52.70 -24.83
C GLU A 2 -5.79 -51.50 -24.73
N ASP A 3 -4.67 -51.47 -25.47
CA ASP A 3 -3.63 -50.43 -25.26
C ASP A 3 -3.81 -49.18 -26.14
N GLY A 4 -4.88 -49.12 -26.94
CA GLY A 4 -5.14 -48.07 -27.93
C GLY A 4 -6.20 -47.04 -27.54
N CYS A 5 -6.98 -47.28 -26.48
CA CYS A 5 -8.08 -46.39 -26.07
C CYS A 5 -7.57 -45.24 -25.17
N GLU A 6 -6.63 -45.53 -24.26
CA GLU A 6 -6.14 -44.57 -23.27
C GLU A 6 -5.33 -43.41 -23.88
N LYS A 7 -4.57 -43.67 -24.95
CA LYS A 7 -3.74 -42.66 -25.62
C LYS A 7 -4.56 -41.56 -26.30
N LYS A 8 -5.77 -41.87 -26.77
CA LYS A 8 -6.68 -40.88 -27.37
C LYS A 8 -7.28 -39.97 -26.30
N GLY A 9 -7.60 -40.52 -25.13
CA GLY A 9 -8.04 -39.75 -23.97
C GLY A 9 -6.96 -38.79 -23.45
N LEU A 10 -5.71 -39.27 -23.33
CA LEU A 10 -4.59 -38.42 -22.89
C LEU A 10 -4.28 -37.29 -23.87
N MET A 11 -4.33 -37.54 -25.19
CA MET A 11 -4.11 -36.47 -26.18
C MET A 11 -5.20 -35.39 -26.11
N GLY A 12 -6.46 -35.77 -25.89
CA GLY A 12 -7.56 -34.82 -25.70
C GLY A 12 -7.38 -33.93 -24.47
N ILE A 13 -6.95 -34.51 -23.35
CA ILE A 13 -6.67 -33.75 -22.11
C ILE A 13 -5.48 -32.80 -22.32
N VAL A 14 -4.44 -33.22 -23.05
CA VAL A 14 -3.27 -32.36 -23.35
C VAL A 14 -3.66 -31.19 -24.27
N GLU A 15 -4.52 -31.41 -25.25
CA GLU A 15 -5.08 -30.35 -26.11
C GLU A 15 -5.96 -29.37 -25.32
N GLU A 16 -6.82 -29.87 -24.43
CA GLU A 16 -7.69 -29.04 -23.60
C GLU A 16 -6.91 -28.20 -22.56
N LEU A 17 -5.84 -28.79 -22.00
CA LEU A 17 -4.91 -28.07 -21.13
C LEU A 17 -4.07 -27.04 -21.90
N ARG A 18 -3.73 -27.30 -23.17
CA ARG A 18 -3.06 -26.33 -24.04
C ARG A 18 -3.98 -25.17 -24.35
N GLU A 19 -5.23 -25.44 -24.71
CA GLU A 19 -6.24 -24.44 -25.01
C GLU A 19 -6.59 -23.60 -23.75
N SER A 20 -6.69 -24.23 -22.58
CA SER A 20 -6.87 -23.52 -21.31
C SER A 20 -5.67 -22.64 -20.95
N ARG A 21 -4.45 -23.05 -21.29
CA ARG A 21 -3.25 -22.23 -21.07
C ARG A 21 -3.21 -21.00 -21.97
N GLU A 22 -3.64 -21.14 -23.21
CA GLU A 22 -3.72 -20.03 -24.17
C GLU A 22 -4.82 -19.04 -23.81
N LYS A 23 -5.99 -19.54 -23.36
CA LYS A 23 -7.06 -18.69 -22.81
C LYS A 23 -6.59 -17.90 -21.57
N LYS A 24 -5.81 -18.54 -20.69
CA LYS A 24 -5.24 -17.89 -19.52
C LYS A 24 -4.21 -16.81 -19.88
N LYS A 25 -3.31 -17.08 -20.84
CA LYS A 25 -2.36 -16.07 -21.35
C LYS A 25 -3.06 -14.85 -21.93
N ARG A 26 -4.10 -15.06 -22.74
CA ARG A 26 -4.88 -13.96 -23.34
C ARG A 26 -5.63 -13.14 -22.28
N SER A 27 -6.09 -13.79 -21.21
CA SER A 27 -6.70 -13.11 -20.06
C SER A 27 -5.68 -12.30 -19.24
N GLU A 28 -4.45 -12.80 -19.09
CA GLU A 28 -3.38 -12.08 -18.40
C GLU A 28 -2.87 -10.90 -19.22
N GLU A 29 -2.73 -11.07 -20.55
CA GLU A 29 -2.36 -9.99 -21.47
C GLU A 29 -3.41 -8.88 -21.46
N ASN A 30 -4.70 -9.20 -21.59
CA ASN A 30 -5.77 -8.19 -21.49
C ASN A 30 -5.81 -7.50 -20.12
N ARG A 31 -5.47 -8.20 -19.03
CA ARG A 31 -5.38 -7.58 -17.70
C ARG A 31 -4.16 -6.68 -17.57
N SER A 32 -3.02 -7.10 -18.14
CA SER A 32 -1.80 -6.30 -18.19
C SER A 32 -2.00 -5.05 -19.05
N SER A 33 -2.63 -5.17 -20.22
CA SER A 33 -2.97 -4.04 -21.08
C SER A 33 -3.96 -3.09 -20.42
N ARG A 34 -4.97 -3.58 -19.70
CA ARG A 34 -5.87 -2.71 -18.90
C ARG A 34 -5.13 -1.99 -17.78
N ASN A 35 -4.24 -2.66 -17.06
CA ASN A 35 -3.48 -2.03 -15.99
C ASN A 35 -2.48 -1.00 -16.55
N ASN A 36 -1.89 -1.26 -17.72
CA ASN A 36 -0.99 -0.32 -18.38
C ASN A 36 -1.75 0.91 -18.90
N LEU A 37 -2.94 0.72 -19.46
CA LEU A 37 -3.82 1.82 -19.88
C LEU A 37 -4.25 2.69 -18.68
N VAL A 38 -4.61 2.06 -17.55
CA VAL A 38 -4.98 2.77 -16.31
C VAL A 38 -3.79 3.59 -15.75
N MET A 39 -2.56 3.07 -15.83
CA MET A 39 -1.35 3.82 -15.45
C MET A 39 -1.07 4.98 -16.42
N GLU A 40 -1.29 4.82 -17.72
CA GLU A 40 -1.13 5.89 -18.73
C GLU A 40 -2.21 6.99 -18.59
N ASP A 41 -3.43 6.62 -18.22
CA ASP A 41 -4.52 7.58 -17.94
C ASP A 41 -4.26 8.35 -16.64
N GLU A 42 -3.73 7.70 -15.60
CA GLU A 42 -3.36 8.36 -14.33
C GLU A 42 -2.14 9.29 -14.50
N PHE A 43 -1.20 8.94 -15.39
CA PHE A 43 -0.05 9.76 -15.75
C PHE A 43 -0.44 10.96 -16.65
N SER A 44 -1.27 10.75 -17.67
CA SER A 44 -1.70 11.80 -18.61
C SER A 44 -2.66 12.83 -18.00
N PHE A 45 -3.43 12.45 -16.97
CA PHE A 45 -4.26 13.40 -16.21
C PHE A 45 -3.40 14.43 -15.46
N SER A 46 -2.14 14.10 -15.14
CA SER A 46 -1.21 15.03 -14.48
C SER A 46 -0.59 16.06 -15.44
N ASP A 47 -0.61 15.80 -16.75
CA ASP A 47 -0.03 16.68 -17.78
C ASP A 47 -1.02 17.71 -18.33
N THR A 48 -2.33 17.55 -18.11
CA THR A 48 -3.33 18.55 -18.50
C THR A 48 -3.52 19.58 -17.40
N VAL A 49 -2.45 20.32 -17.10
CA VAL A 49 -2.54 21.56 -16.33
C VAL A 49 -3.12 22.66 -17.23
N PRO A 50 -4.04 23.50 -16.74
CA PRO A 50 -4.52 24.64 -17.51
C PRO A 50 -3.35 25.57 -17.88
N PRO A 51 -3.38 26.25 -19.04
CA PRO A 51 -2.26 27.03 -19.59
C PRO A 51 -1.75 28.19 -18.70
N SER A 52 -2.38 28.42 -17.55
CA SER A 52 -1.99 29.36 -16.50
C SER A 52 -0.92 28.83 -15.53
N PHE A 53 -0.74 27.50 -15.39
CA PHE A 53 0.35 26.93 -14.58
C PHE A 53 1.68 26.83 -15.33
N ASP A 54 1.60 26.77 -16.66
CA ASP A 54 2.72 26.49 -17.55
C ASP A 54 3.78 27.61 -17.55
N ARG A 55 3.39 28.87 -17.32
CA ARG A 55 4.32 30.01 -17.30
C ARG A 55 5.18 30.08 -16.04
N GLY A 56 4.64 29.66 -14.89
CA GLY A 56 5.40 29.62 -13.63
C GLY A 56 6.37 28.43 -13.60
N VAL A 57 5.92 27.29 -14.12
CA VAL A 57 6.70 26.04 -14.17
C VAL A 57 7.83 26.12 -15.21
N LYS A 58 7.57 26.66 -16.41
CA LYS A 58 8.62 26.82 -17.45
C LYS A 58 9.75 27.76 -17.02
N ASN A 59 9.48 28.80 -16.24
CA ASN A 59 10.54 29.67 -15.73
C ASN A 59 11.37 28.99 -14.63
N ALA A 60 10.76 28.12 -13.82
CA ALA A 60 11.48 27.31 -12.84
C ALA A 60 12.39 26.26 -13.50
N ILE A 61 11.92 25.61 -14.59
CA ILE A 61 12.65 24.54 -15.30
C ILE A 61 13.88 25.05 -16.05
N ASN A 62 13.85 26.26 -16.61
CA ASN A 62 14.97 26.80 -17.38
C ASN A 62 16.16 27.27 -16.51
N ASP A 63 15.97 27.47 -15.20
CA ASP A 63 17.06 27.73 -14.25
C ASP A 63 17.77 26.44 -13.77
N GLU A 64 17.26 25.25 -14.15
CA GLU A 64 17.68 23.94 -13.62
C GLU A 64 18.94 23.35 -14.28
N VAL A 65 19.51 24.00 -15.32
CA VAL A 65 20.81 23.57 -15.88
C VAL A 65 21.97 23.95 -14.95
N LYS A 66 21.71 24.74 -13.91
CA LYS A 66 22.64 24.97 -12.80
C LYS A 66 22.50 23.80 -11.83
N GLY A 67 23.26 22.74 -12.08
CA GLY A 67 23.20 21.46 -11.38
C GLY A 67 22.96 21.57 -9.87
N PHE A 68 22.15 20.64 -9.35
CA PHE A 68 21.72 20.60 -7.96
C PHE A 68 22.90 20.85 -7.00
N ASN A 69 22.77 21.92 -6.21
CA ASN A 69 23.76 22.25 -5.19
C ASN A 69 23.89 21.05 -4.22
N PRO A 70 25.11 20.61 -3.87
CA PRO A 70 25.30 19.52 -2.91
C PRO A 70 24.54 19.75 -1.61
N GLY A 71 24.39 21.00 -1.15
CA GLY A 71 23.57 21.34 0.00
C GLY A 71 22.08 21.05 -0.19
N LEU A 72 21.53 21.30 -1.38
CA LEU A 72 20.13 20.97 -1.70
C LEU A 72 19.91 19.47 -1.75
N ILE A 73 20.85 18.72 -2.37
CA ILE A 73 20.80 17.26 -2.39
C ILE A 73 20.82 16.71 -0.96
N VAL A 74 21.73 17.19 -0.12
CA VAL A 74 21.80 16.75 1.28
C VAL A 74 20.53 17.11 2.05
N LEU A 75 19.95 18.30 1.83
CA LEU A 75 18.68 18.67 2.45
C LEU A 75 17.54 17.74 2.01
N LEU A 76 17.49 17.39 0.73
CA LEU A 76 16.48 16.47 0.19
C LEU A 76 16.69 15.05 0.73
N VAL A 77 17.93 14.58 0.81
CA VAL A 77 18.28 13.24 1.29
C VAL A 77 18.04 13.12 2.79
N VAL A 78 18.58 14.04 3.60
CA VAL A 78 18.44 14.01 5.06
C VAL A 78 17.00 14.33 5.47
N GLY A 79 16.41 15.37 4.88
CA GLY A 79 15.00 15.72 5.12
C GLY A 79 14.06 14.60 4.67
N GLY A 80 14.30 14.01 3.50
CA GLY A 80 13.53 12.89 2.96
C GLY A 80 13.69 11.61 3.77
N LEU A 81 14.91 11.24 4.17
CA LEU A 81 15.13 10.09 5.05
C LEU A 81 14.39 10.27 6.36
N VAL A 82 14.51 11.43 7.01
CA VAL A 82 13.85 11.68 8.30
C VAL A 82 12.34 11.67 8.15
N LEU A 83 11.81 12.30 7.10
CA LEU A 83 10.37 12.37 6.87
C LEU A 83 9.78 10.99 6.55
N LEU A 84 10.43 10.22 5.66
CA LEU A 84 10.01 8.86 5.33
C LEU A 84 10.14 7.93 6.54
N PHE A 85 11.22 8.05 7.31
CA PHE A 85 11.42 7.27 8.52
C PHE A 85 10.34 7.58 9.57
N LEU A 86 10.00 8.85 9.78
CA LEU A 86 8.99 9.25 10.74
C LEU A 86 7.58 8.83 10.29
N VAL A 87 7.21 9.10 9.05
CA VAL A 87 5.90 8.73 8.49
C VAL A 87 5.76 7.21 8.41
N GLY A 88 6.78 6.51 7.89
CA GLY A 88 6.80 5.05 7.81
C GLY A 88 6.72 4.40 9.18
N ASN A 89 7.48 4.89 10.16
CA ASN A 89 7.42 4.38 11.52
C ASN A 89 6.10 4.72 12.22
N TYR A 90 5.54 5.91 11.98
CA TYR A 90 4.24 6.29 12.54
C TYR A 90 3.09 5.48 11.94
N ALA A 91 3.10 5.28 10.62
CA ALA A 91 2.15 4.43 9.92
C ALA A 91 2.27 2.98 10.40
N LEU A 92 3.49 2.46 10.55
CA LEU A 92 3.74 1.12 11.07
C LEU A 92 3.30 1.01 12.55
N TYR A 93 3.52 2.03 13.37
CA TYR A 93 3.04 2.09 14.76
C TYR A 93 1.51 2.10 14.84
N MET A 94 0.85 2.86 13.96
CA MET A 94 -0.61 2.86 13.83
C MET A 94 -1.13 1.51 13.34
N TYR A 95 -0.45 0.88 12.39
CA TYR A 95 -0.80 -0.44 11.87
C TYR A 95 -0.63 -1.53 12.93
N ALA A 96 0.50 -1.50 13.65
CA ALA A 96 0.78 -2.39 14.75
C ALA A 96 -0.25 -2.20 15.88
N GLN A 97 -0.68 -0.99 16.21
CA GLN A 97 -1.74 -0.78 17.21
C GLN A 97 -3.13 -1.27 16.76
N LYS A 98 -3.39 -1.34 15.45
CA LYS A 98 -4.65 -1.90 14.92
C LYS A 98 -4.66 -3.43 14.96
N THR A 99 -3.49 -4.07 14.91
CA THR A 99 -3.33 -5.54 14.85
C THR A 99 -2.92 -6.14 16.19
N LEU A 100 -2.19 -5.38 17.01
CA LEU A 100 -1.93 -5.72 18.40
C LEU A 100 -3.18 -5.36 19.20
N PRO A 101 -3.76 -6.31 19.96
CA PRO A 101 -4.86 -5.99 20.84
C PRO A 101 -4.41 -4.83 21.74
N PRO A 102 -5.22 -3.75 21.87
CA PRO A 102 -4.85 -2.60 22.67
C PRO A 102 -4.37 -3.14 24.01
N ARG A 103 -3.15 -2.74 24.41
CA ARG A 103 -2.61 -3.06 25.73
C ARG A 103 -3.47 -2.33 26.75
N LYS A 104 -4.69 -2.84 26.96
CA LYS A 104 -5.51 -2.61 28.12
C LYS A 104 -4.56 -2.93 29.25
N LYS A 105 -4.09 -1.89 29.96
CA LYS A 105 -3.35 -2.05 31.21
C LYS A 105 -4.01 -3.20 31.92
N LYS A 106 -3.23 -4.28 32.17
CA LYS A 106 -3.70 -5.61 32.60
C LYS A 106 -5.02 -5.40 33.32
N PRO A 107 -6.18 -5.82 32.77
CA PRO A 107 -7.49 -5.46 33.32
C PRO A 107 -7.36 -5.71 34.81
N ILE A 108 -7.28 -4.62 35.55
CA ILE A 108 -7.00 -4.70 36.97
C ILE A 108 -8.19 -5.48 37.45
N SER A 109 -7.93 -6.73 37.87
CA SER A 109 -8.94 -7.66 38.33
C SER A 109 -9.97 -6.85 39.08
N LYS A 110 -11.26 -7.00 38.79
CA LYS A 110 -12.32 -6.20 39.41
C LYS A 110 -12.17 -6.10 40.95
N LYS A 111 -11.45 -7.06 41.57
CA LYS A 111 -10.97 -7.04 42.96
C LYS A 111 -10.00 -5.89 43.31
N LYS A 112 -9.02 -5.55 42.47
CA LYS A 112 -8.10 -4.42 42.69
C LYS A 112 -8.76 -3.05 42.41
N ILE A 113 -9.69 -2.92 41.46
CA ILE A 113 -10.43 -1.65 41.27
C ILE A 113 -11.37 -1.41 42.45
N LYS A 114 -12.09 -2.44 42.95
CA LYS A 114 -12.85 -2.31 44.20
C LYS A 114 -11.93 -1.98 45.38
N LYS A 115 -10.76 -2.61 45.49
CA LYS A 115 -9.80 -2.37 46.58
C LYS A 115 -9.17 -0.98 46.56
N GLU A 116 -8.95 -0.38 45.39
CA GLU A 116 -8.53 1.02 45.29
C GLU A 116 -9.70 2.01 45.44
N ARG A 117 -10.91 1.67 44.96
CA ARG A 117 -12.13 2.48 45.20
C ARG A 117 -12.55 2.52 46.68
N LEU A 118 -12.34 1.42 47.42
CA LEU A 118 -12.50 1.33 48.88
C LEU A 118 -11.40 2.11 49.63
N LYS A 119 -10.19 2.24 49.07
CA LYS A 119 -9.09 3.01 49.65
C LYS A 119 -9.15 4.51 49.34
N GLN A 120 -9.71 4.90 48.20
CA GLN A 120 -9.91 6.29 47.82
C GLN A 120 -11.15 6.93 48.47
N GLY A 121 -11.95 6.17 49.23
CA GLY A 121 -13.07 6.73 50.00
C GLY A 121 -14.09 7.49 49.13
N VAL A 122 -14.22 7.14 47.85
CA VAL A 122 -15.20 7.77 46.96
C VAL A 122 -16.56 7.20 47.33
N SER A 123 -17.23 7.87 48.27
CA SER A 123 -18.69 7.78 48.43
C SER A 123 -19.34 8.11 47.09
N ALA A 124 -20.49 7.50 46.85
CA ALA A 124 -21.20 7.52 45.58
C ALA A 124 -21.29 8.92 44.95
N PRO A 125 -21.15 9.06 43.60
CA PRO A 125 -21.65 10.22 42.90
C PRO A 125 -23.19 10.19 42.97
N GLY A 126 -23.74 10.69 44.07
CA GLY A 126 -25.18 10.72 44.33
C GLY A 126 -25.54 10.17 45.70
N GLU A 127 -25.24 10.95 46.73
CA GLU A 127 -26.14 11.34 47.83
C GLU A 127 -25.60 12.64 48.45
#